data_AF-A0A971KGD4-F1
#
_entry.id   AF-A0A971KGD4-F1
#
_cell.length_a   1.000
_cell.length_b   1.000
_cell.length_c   1.000
_cell.angle_alpha   90.00
_cell.angle_beta   90.00
_cell.angle_gamma   90.00
#
_symmetry.space_group_name_H-M   'P 1'
#
loop_
_entity.id
_entity.type
_entity.pdbx_description
1 polymer ?
#
loop_
_entity_poly.entity_id
_entity_poly.type
_entity_poly.pdbx_seq_one_letter_code
_entity_poly.pdbx_strand_id
1 'polypeptide(L)'
;MEEHDVLKLTEPFGGIATVEVIKIKCNECGFIEEDDRNDRVIQKELAILKRNSMIHILRDLNEKGYTNAYMERALGLPARTLARWKNESSMSPSASGSALMRIIRTFPWLLHVADCQFDQEKARTIFLTNAMTESININEQIKNWSVTSGAFTSENYYLFAIGYSRDIPVETISGCQQVFDNINTGCICANQ
;
A
#
# COMPACT_ATOMS: atom_id res chain seq x y z
N MET A 1 11.54 21.17 35.74
CA MET A 1 12.17 19.83 35.83
C MET A 1 12.16 19.21 34.45
N GLU A 2 13.28 18.67 33.96
CA GLU A 2 13.34 17.94 32.68
C GLU A 2 12.98 16.47 32.89
N GLU A 3 12.14 15.93 32.03
CA GLU A 3 11.73 14.52 31.99
C GLU A 3 11.99 13.97 30.59
N HIS A 4 12.51 12.74 30.51
CA HIS A 4 12.86 12.10 29.24
C HIS A 4 11.83 11.02 28.91
N ASP A 5 11.36 11.01 27.67
CA ASP A 5 10.40 10.05 27.15
C ASP A 5 10.88 9.48 25.81
N VAL A 6 10.28 8.37 25.35
CA VAL A 6 10.65 7.70 24.10
C VAL A 6 9.49 7.79 23.12
N LEU A 7 9.73 8.49 22.01
CA LEU A 7 8.80 8.59 20.89
C LEU A 7 9.14 7.54 19.81
N LYS A 8 8.14 6.75 19.41
CA LYS A 8 8.27 5.79 18.30
C LYS A 8 7.85 6.45 16.98
N LEU A 9 8.77 6.51 16.03
CA LEU A 9 8.54 6.99 14.67
C LEU A 9 8.40 5.82 13.70
N THR A 10 7.48 5.95 12.75
CA THR A 10 7.23 4.93 11.72
C THR A 10 7.14 5.55 10.34
N GLU A 11 7.72 4.88 9.35
CA GLU A 11 7.70 5.33 7.97
C GLU A 11 7.42 4.14 7.04
N PRO A 12 6.37 4.19 6.20
CA PRO A 12 6.08 3.14 5.23
C PRO A 12 7.30 2.74 4.41
N PHE A 13 7.65 1.45 4.42
CA PHE A 13 8.85 0.90 3.78
C PHE A 13 10.19 1.42 4.31
N GLY A 14 10.21 2.40 5.21
CA GLY A 14 11.42 2.95 5.85
C GLY A 14 11.74 2.33 7.20
N GLY A 15 10.75 1.67 7.82
CA GLY A 15 10.91 0.97 9.09
C GLY A 15 10.45 1.79 10.29
N ILE A 16 11.10 1.56 11.43
CA ILE A 16 10.75 2.14 12.72
C ILE A 16 12.02 2.71 13.33
N ALA A 17 11.92 3.89 13.95
CA ALA A 17 12.96 4.47 14.79
C ALA A 17 12.37 4.87 16.14
N THR A 18 13.21 4.91 17.17
CA THR A 18 12.85 5.41 18.50
C THR A 18 13.71 6.62 18.80
N VAL A 19 13.09 7.69 19.27
CA VAL A 19 13.75 8.97 19.54
C VAL A 19 13.48 9.35 20.99
N GLU A 20 14.53 9.78 21.68
CA GLU A 20 14.39 10.35 23.02
C GLU A 20 13.91 11.80 22.91
N VAL A 21 12.86 12.15 23.65
CA VAL A 21 12.26 13.49 23.68
C VAL A 21 12.26 14.04 25.10
N ILE A 22 12.49 15.34 25.22
CA ILE A 22 12.57 16.06 26.48
C ILE A 22 11.25 16.79 26.73
N LYS A 23 10.67 16.58 27.90
CA LYS A 23 9.50 17.29 28.42
C LYS A 23 9.93 18.21 29.54
N ILE A 24 9.62 19.50 29.43
CA ILE A 24 9.90 20.49 30.46
C ILE A 24 8.64 20.66 31.30
N LYS A 25 8.75 20.37 32.59
CA LYS A 25 7.69 20.61 33.56
C LYS A 25 7.94 21.90 34.33
N CYS A 26 6.97 22.81 34.33
CA CYS A 26 6.97 24.02 35.15
C CYS A 26 6.88 23.65 36.63
N ASN A 27 7.79 24.20 37.44
CA ASN A 27 7.86 23.89 38.87
C ASN A 27 6.73 24.55 39.69
N GLU A 28 6.09 25.60 39.17
CA GLU A 28 5.07 26.36 39.91
C GLU A 28 3.65 25.85 39.65
N CYS A 29 3.30 25.57 38.39
CA CYS A 29 1.94 25.14 38.01
C CYS A 29 1.86 23.69 37.54
N GLY A 30 3.00 23.01 37.35
CA GLY A 30 3.06 21.64 36.87
C GLY A 30 2.75 21.46 35.38
N PHE A 31 2.59 22.55 34.62
CA PHE A 31 2.42 22.53 33.16
C PHE A 31 3.60 21.80 32.49
N ILE A 32 3.31 20.98 31.48
CA ILE A 32 4.31 20.21 30.75
C ILE A 32 4.31 20.71 29.31
N GLU A 33 5.48 21.10 28.82
CA GLU A 33 5.72 21.45 27.43
C GLU A 33 6.80 20.55 26.81
N GLU A 34 6.75 20.37 25.50
CA GLU A 34 7.82 19.70 24.78
C GLU A 34 8.94 20.70 24.49
N ASP A 35 10.19 20.25 24.63
CA ASP A 35 11.35 21.08 24.33
C ASP A 35 11.53 21.23 22.81
N ASP A 36 11.82 22.46 22.34
CA ASP A 36 12.09 22.78 20.94
C ASP A 36 13.24 21.94 20.31
N ARG A 37 14.15 21.40 21.13
CA ARG A 37 15.21 20.48 20.69
C ARG A 37 14.62 19.19 20.12
N ASN A 38 13.44 18.76 20.58
CA ASN A 38 12.77 17.55 20.11
C ASN A 38 12.48 17.60 18.62
N ASP A 39 12.02 18.75 18.12
CA ASP A 39 11.71 18.94 16.69
C ASP A 39 12.91 18.63 15.81
N ARG A 40 14.10 19.07 16.22
CA ARG A 40 15.33 18.83 15.46
C ARG A 40 15.68 17.34 15.41
N VAL A 41 15.56 16.64 16.54
CA VAL A 41 15.88 15.21 16.60
C VAL A 41 14.84 14.39 15.84
N ILE A 42 13.55 14.69 16.01
CA ILE A 42 12.44 14.05 15.31
C ILE A 42 12.58 14.25 13.79
N GLN A 43 12.81 15.48 13.33
CA GLN A 43 12.96 15.76 11.90
C GLN A 43 14.17 15.05 11.30
N LYS A 44 15.29 14.97 12.03
CA LYS A 44 16.48 14.25 11.61
C LYS A 44 16.20 12.76 11.42
N GLU A 45 15.59 12.11 12.41
CA GLU A 45 15.27 10.68 12.34
C GLU A 45 14.20 10.37 11.30
N LEU A 46 13.18 11.22 11.16
CA LEU A 46 12.20 11.11 10.08
C LEU A 46 12.85 11.24 8.69
N ALA A 47 13.84 12.13 8.52
CA ALA A 47 14.55 12.27 7.26
C ALA A 47 15.34 10.99 6.90
N ILE A 48 15.97 10.35 7.89
CA ILE A 48 16.66 9.07 7.73
C ILE A 48 15.66 7.98 7.32
N LEU A 49 14.54 7.86 8.03
CA LEU A 49 13.50 6.89 7.72
C LEU A 49 12.92 7.08 6.30
N LYS A 50 12.64 8.33 5.89
CA LYS A 50 12.14 8.64 4.54
C LYS A 50 13.15 8.26 3.46
N ARG A 51 14.44 8.47 3.71
CA ARG A 51 15.50 8.02 2.81
C ARG A 51 15.52 6.50 2.68
N ASN A 52 15.47 5.79 3.80
CA ASN A 52 15.44 4.33 3.80
C ASN A 52 14.20 3.80 3.05
N SER A 53 13.05 4.43 3.25
CA SER A 53 11.83 4.14 2.49
C SER A 53 12.07 4.21 0.99
N MET A 54 12.68 5.29 0.50
CA MET A 54 12.98 5.46 -0.92
C MET A 54 13.96 4.41 -1.46
N ILE A 55 15.01 4.10 -0.70
CA ILE A 55 15.99 3.07 -1.06
C ILE A 55 15.31 1.71 -1.20
N HIS A 56 14.47 1.33 -0.23
CA HIS A 56 13.74 0.08 -0.26
C HIS A 56 12.72 0.03 -1.40
N ILE A 57 11.95 1.11 -1.62
CA ILE A 57 11.03 1.20 -2.76
C ILE A 57 11.77 0.96 -4.09
N LEU A 58 12.88 1.68 -4.32
CA LEU A 58 13.63 1.55 -5.57
C LEU A 58 14.26 0.18 -5.71
N ARG A 59 14.76 -0.42 -4.63
CA ARG A 59 15.30 -1.78 -4.67
C ARG A 59 14.22 -2.78 -5.07
N ASP A 60 13.06 -2.75 -4.41
CA ASP A 60 11.95 -3.67 -4.67
C ASP A 60 11.45 -3.54 -6.12
N LEU A 61 11.39 -2.31 -6.67
CA LEU A 61 11.00 -2.08 -8.07
C LEU A 61 12.06 -2.60 -9.05
N ASN A 62 13.35 -2.40 -8.77
CA ASN A 62 14.43 -2.96 -9.58
C ASN A 62 14.45 -4.49 -9.56
N GLU A 63 14.17 -5.12 -8.42
CA GLU A 63 14.03 -6.58 -8.28
C GLU A 63 12.85 -7.13 -9.11
N LYS A 64 11.79 -6.33 -9.28
CA LYS A 64 10.66 -6.62 -10.20
C LYS A 64 10.97 -6.34 -11.67
N GLY A 65 12.20 -5.93 -12.00
CA GLY A 65 12.65 -5.66 -13.37
C GLY A 65 12.45 -4.22 -13.86
N TYR A 66 11.93 -3.32 -13.02
CA TYR A 66 11.77 -1.91 -13.38
C TYR A 66 13.08 -1.15 -13.18
N THR A 67 13.78 -0.86 -14.28
CA THR A 67 15.03 -0.09 -14.22
C THR A 67 14.78 1.38 -13.88
N ASN A 68 15.76 2.03 -13.22
CA ASN A 68 15.68 3.47 -12.93
C ASN A 68 15.45 4.32 -14.20
N ALA A 69 16.12 4.00 -15.31
CA ALA A 69 15.97 4.74 -16.56
C ALA A 69 14.55 4.59 -17.15
N TYR A 70 13.94 3.41 -17.01
CA TYR A 70 12.56 3.20 -17.40
C TYR A 70 11.61 4.03 -16.53
N MET A 71 11.75 3.94 -15.20
CA MET A 71 10.91 4.70 -14.26
C MET A 71 11.04 6.21 -14.46
N GLU A 72 12.25 6.73 -14.66
CA GLU A 72 12.49 8.15 -14.93
C GLU A 72 11.77 8.60 -16.20
N ARG A 73 11.86 7.81 -17.29
CA ARG A 73 11.15 8.12 -18.54
C ARG A 73 9.63 8.06 -18.39
N ALA A 74 9.11 6.97 -17.82
CA ALA A 74 7.68 6.76 -17.66
C ALA A 74 7.04 7.86 -16.79
N LEU A 75 7.74 8.33 -15.76
CA LEU A 75 7.27 9.37 -14.85
C LEU A 75 7.61 10.80 -15.29
N GLY A 76 8.31 10.98 -16.42
CA GLY A 76 8.75 12.29 -16.89
C GLY A 76 9.77 12.97 -15.97
N LEU A 77 10.56 12.19 -15.22
CA LEU A 77 11.62 12.72 -14.34
C LEU A 77 12.90 12.98 -15.15
N PRO A 78 13.68 14.02 -14.79
CA PRO A 78 15.01 14.21 -15.36
C PRO A 78 15.91 12.98 -15.14
N ALA A 79 16.80 12.72 -16.09
CA ALA A 79 17.73 11.61 -16.00
C ALA A 79 18.55 11.65 -14.70
N ARG A 80 18.79 10.48 -14.11
CA ARG A 80 19.50 10.25 -12.84
C ARG A 80 18.77 10.71 -11.58
N THR A 81 17.57 11.29 -11.64
CA THR A 81 16.82 11.72 -10.45
C THR A 81 16.68 10.61 -9.41
N LEU A 82 16.30 9.40 -9.81
CA LEU A 82 16.10 8.28 -8.88
C LEU A 82 17.44 7.79 -8.30
N ALA A 83 18.50 7.81 -9.10
CA ALA A 83 19.85 7.50 -8.64
C ALA A 83 20.33 8.51 -7.58
N ARG A 84 19.99 9.78 -7.74
CA ARG A 84 20.31 10.83 -6.76
C ARG A 84 19.52 10.66 -5.47
N TRP A 85 18.22 10.39 -5.55
CA TRP A 85 17.40 10.08 -4.36
C TRP A 85 17.93 8.89 -3.57
N LYS A 86 18.52 7.89 -4.25
CA LYS A 86 19.14 6.73 -3.61
C LYS A 86 20.48 7.06 -2.94
N ASN A 87 21.34 7.84 -3.61
CA ASN A 87 22.76 7.96 -3.26
C ASN A 87 23.13 9.28 -2.56
N GLU A 88 22.48 10.40 -2.87
CA GLU A 88 22.86 11.73 -2.37
C GLU A 88 22.10 12.07 -1.08
N SER A 89 22.81 12.36 0.01
CA SER A 89 22.21 12.78 1.29
C SER A 89 21.52 14.14 1.23
N SER A 90 22.00 15.01 0.33
CA SER A 90 21.51 16.37 0.13
C SER A 90 20.24 16.45 -0.73
N MET A 91 19.88 15.38 -1.43
CA MET A 91 18.72 15.36 -2.31
C MET A 91 17.71 14.31 -1.86
N SER A 92 16.57 14.78 -1.38
CA SER A 92 15.42 13.96 -1.04
C SER A 92 14.25 14.24 -2.01
N PRO A 93 13.40 13.25 -2.26
CA PRO A 93 12.14 13.48 -2.95
C PRO A 93 11.27 14.46 -2.13
N SER A 94 10.44 15.24 -2.83
CA SER A 94 9.38 16.01 -2.19
C SER A 94 8.38 15.08 -1.50
N ALA A 95 7.49 15.64 -0.68
CA ALA A 95 6.40 14.88 -0.06
C ALA A 95 5.55 14.16 -1.13
N SER A 96 5.21 14.85 -2.21
CA SER A 96 4.46 14.29 -3.35
C SER A 96 5.26 13.21 -4.08
N GLY A 97 6.55 13.40 -4.30
CA GLY A 97 7.42 12.38 -4.91
C GLY A 97 7.50 11.11 -4.05
N SER A 98 7.61 11.27 -2.73
CA SER A 98 7.59 10.15 -1.78
C SER A 98 6.25 9.42 -1.81
N ALA A 99 5.13 10.15 -1.80
CA ALA A 99 3.80 9.57 -1.88
C ALA A 99 3.59 8.79 -3.19
N LEU A 100 3.99 9.38 -4.32
CA LEU A 100 3.90 8.74 -5.64
C LEU A 100 4.70 7.44 -5.67
N MET A 101 5.94 7.45 -5.20
CA MET A 101 6.77 6.25 -5.18
C MET A 101 6.20 5.14 -4.29
N ARG A 102 5.54 5.48 -3.17
CA ARG A 102 4.81 4.50 -2.35
C ARG A 102 3.65 3.86 -3.12
N ILE A 103 2.90 4.66 -3.87
CA ILE A 103 1.80 4.17 -4.71
C ILE A 103 2.34 3.25 -5.82
N ILE A 104 3.41 3.66 -6.50
CA ILE A 104 4.04 2.86 -7.56
C ILE A 104 4.59 1.55 -7.01
N ARG A 105 5.20 1.55 -5.82
CA ARG A 105 5.66 0.31 -5.19
C ARG A 105 4.51 -0.67 -4.97
N THR A 106 3.37 -0.17 -4.49
CA THR A 106 2.15 -0.97 -4.24
C THR A 106 1.51 -1.45 -5.53
N PHE A 107 1.47 -0.61 -6.57
CA PHE A 107 0.86 -0.93 -7.86
C PHE A 107 1.85 -0.65 -9.02
N PRO A 108 2.84 -1.53 -9.25
CA PRO A 108 3.90 -1.27 -10.23
C PRO A 108 3.40 -1.11 -11.67
N TRP A 109 2.25 -1.70 -12.00
CA TRP A 109 1.61 -1.58 -13.30
C TRP A 109 1.23 -0.14 -13.66
N LEU A 110 1.14 0.78 -12.69
CA LEU A 110 0.95 2.20 -12.94
C LEU A 110 2.10 2.81 -13.75
N LEU A 111 3.30 2.23 -13.72
CA LEU A 111 4.40 2.66 -14.59
C LEU A 111 4.07 2.45 -16.07
N HIS A 112 3.35 1.39 -16.42
CA HIS A 112 2.91 1.16 -17.80
C HIS A 112 1.83 2.15 -18.23
N VAL A 113 0.96 2.55 -17.29
CA VAL A 113 -0.03 3.62 -17.53
C VAL A 113 0.67 4.95 -17.81
N ALA A 114 1.69 5.28 -17.02
CA ALA A 114 2.48 6.49 -17.19
C ALA A 114 3.28 6.47 -18.52
N ASP A 115 3.86 5.33 -18.88
CA ASP A 115 4.54 5.11 -20.16
C ASP A 115 3.59 5.24 -21.36
N CYS A 116 2.30 4.90 -21.18
CA CYS A 116 1.22 5.15 -22.13
C CYS A 116 0.65 6.58 -22.07
N GLN A 117 1.34 7.52 -21.41
CA GLN A 117 0.94 8.92 -21.27
C GLN A 117 -0.46 9.11 -20.66
N PHE A 118 -0.86 8.21 -19.76
CA PHE A 118 -2.17 8.25 -19.09
C PHE A 118 -3.37 8.18 -20.06
N ASP A 119 -3.18 7.57 -21.23
CA ASP A 119 -4.27 7.27 -22.15
C ASP A 119 -5.36 6.44 -21.46
N GLN A 120 -6.60 6.92 -21.50
CA GLN A 120 -7.69 6.36 -20.70
C GLN A 120 -8.06 4.93 -21.11
N GLU A 121 -8.06 4.64 -22.42
CA GLU A 121 -8.44 3.32 -22.94
C GLU A 121 -7.37 2.27 -22.63
N LYS A 122 -6.10 2.63 -22.82
CA LYS A 122 -4.97 1.79 -22.44
C LYS A 122 -4.89 1.59 -20.94
N ALA A 123 -5.12 2.63 -20.14
CA ALA A 123 -5.11 2.54 -18.68
C ALA A 123 -6.17 1.56 -18.18
N ARG A 124 -7.40 1.62 -18.71
CA ARG A 124 -8.46 0.66 -18.39
C ARG A 124 -8.07 -0.76 -18.76
N THR A 125 -7.49 -0.95 -19.95
CA THR A 125 -7.03 -2.27 -20.40
C THR A 125 -5.95 -2.83 -19.48
N ILE A 126 -4.91 -2.04 -19.16
CA ILE A 126 -3.82 -2.41 -18.24
C ILE A 126 -4.39 -2.76 -16.87
N PHE A 127 -5.31 -1.95 -16.35
CA PHE A 127 -5.95 -2.19 -15.07
C PHE A 127 -6.71 -3.53 -15.06
N LEU A 128 -7.56 -3.79 -16.06
CA LEU A 128 -8.33 -5.03 -16.16
C LEU A 128 -7.43 -6.25 -16.28
N THR A 129 -6.37 -6.18 -17.10
CA THR A 129 -5.40 -7.27 -17.22
C THR A 129 -4.73 -7.57 -15.89
N ASN A 130 -4.24 -6.55 -15.18
CA ASN A 130 -3.59 -6.74 -13.87
C ASN A 130 -4.58 -7.24 -12.82
N ALA A 131 -5.81 -6.73 -12.80
CA ALA A 131 -6.85 -7.19 -11.87
C ALA A 131 -7.18 -8.69 -12.07
N MET A 132 -7.24 -9.14 -13.33
CA MET A 132 -7.44 -10.55 -13.65
C MET A 132 -6.25 -11.41 -13.22
N THR A 133 -5.03 -10.99 -13.53
CA THR A 133 -3.81 -11.70 -13.10
C THR A 133 -3.72 -11.80 -11.57
N GLU A 134 -3.97 -10.71 -10.84
CA GLU A 134 -3.99 -10.74 -9.38
C GLU A 134 -5.09 -11.66 -8.83
N SER A 135 -6.27 -11.69 -9.46
CA SER A 135 -7.34 -12.61 -9.06
C SER A 135 -6.93 -14.07 -9.21
N ILE A 136 -6.20 -14.42 -10.28
CA ILE A 136 -5.64 -15.76 -10.49
C ILE A 136 -4.56 -16.07 -9.44
N ASN A 137 -3.63 -15.14 -9.19
CA ASN A 137 -2.57 -15.31 -8.19
C ASN A 137 -3.14 -15.55 -6.79
N ILE A 138 -4.19 -14.80 -6.42
CA ILE A 138 -4.89 -14.98 -5.15
C ILE A 138 -5.53 -16.37 -5.08
N ASN A 139 -6.15 -16.84 -6.16
CA ASN A 139 -6.73 -18.18 -6.23
C ASN A 139 -5.69 -19.29 -6.02
N GLU A 140 -4.51 -19.17 -6.63
CA GLU A 140 -3.44 -20.17 -6.47
C GLU A 140 -2.88 -20.23 -5.03
N GLN A 141 -2.91 -19.12 -4.30
CA GLN A 141 -2.42 -19.05 -2.92
C GLN A 141 -3.43 -19.58 -1.90
N ILE A 142 -4.73 -19.47 -2.19
CA ILE A 142 -5.79 -19.92 -1.29
C ILE A 142 -6.13 -21.39 -1.61
N LYS A 143 -5.35 -22.32 -1.02
CA LYS A 143 -5.73 -23.74 -1.02
C LYS A 143 -7.05 -23.93 -0.25
N ASN A 144 -7.97 -24.73 -0.81
CA ASN A 144 -9.31 -25.07 -0.27
C ASN A 144 -10.42 -24.03 -0.50
N TRP A 145 -10.27 -23.14 -1.48
CA TRP A 145 -11.36 -22.29 -1.95
C TRP A 145 -11.61 -22.57 -3.43
N SER A 146 -12.87 -22.78 -3.80
CA SER A 146 -13.29 -22.79 -5.19
C SER A 146 -13.70 -21.39 -5.61
N VAL A 147 -13.06 -20.89 -6.67
CA VAL A 147 -13.38 -19.61 -7.29
C VAL A 147 -14.27 -19.87 -8.49
N THR A 148 -15.44 -19.26 -8.51
CA THR A 148 -16.34 -19.26 -9.67
C THR A 148 -16.35 -17.86 -10.24
N SER A 149 -15.94 -17.69 -11.49
CA SER A 149 -16.07 -16.42 -12.19
C SER A 149 -17.14 -16.50 -13.28
N GLY A 150 -17.88 -15.42 -13.45
CA GLY A 150 -18.90 -15.29 -14.47
C GLY A 150 -18.99 -13.85 -14.96
N ALA A 151 -19.22 -13.68 -16.25
CA ALA A 151 -19.53 -12.39 -16.84
C ALA A 151 -20.90 -12.48 -17.52
N PHE A 152 -21.80 -11.55 -17.20
CA PHE A 152 -23.11 -11.41 -17.82
C PHE A 152 -23.18 -10.06 -18.49
N THR A 153 -23.45 -10.06 -19.80
CA THR A 153 -23.66 -8.84 -20.57
C THR A 153 -25.13 -8.71 -20.93
N SER A 154 -25.72 -7.55 -20.67
CA SER A 154 -27.04 -7.13 -21.14
C SER A 154 -26.91 -5.77 -21.84
N GLU A 155 -27.96 -5.32 -22.53
CA GLU A 155 -27.97 -4.01 -23.20
C GLU A 155 -27.74 -2.84 -22.22
N ASN A 156 -28.09 -3.02 -20.94
CA ASN A 156 -28.06 -1.95 -19.93
C ASN A 156 -27.02 -2.14 -18.81
N TYR A 157 -26.37 -3.30 -18.73
CA TYR A 157 -25.38 -3.55 -17.70
C TYR A 157 -24.36 -4.62 -18.09
N TYR A 158 -23.18 -4.50 -17.50
CA TYR A 158 -22.14 -5.51 -17.49
C TYR A 158 -21.95 -5.97 -16.05
N LEU A 159 -22.21 -7.25 -15.77
CA LEU A 159 -22.00 -7.84 -14.47
C LEU A 159 -20.81 -8.79 -14.55
N PHE A 160 -19.76 -8.46 -13.82
CA PHE A 160 -18.65 -9.37 -13.56
C PHE A 160 -18.76 -9.86 -12.12
N ALA A 161 -18.91 -11.17 -11.93
CA ALA A 161 -19.04 -11.80 -10.63
C ALA A 161 -17.83 -12.70 -10.39
N ILE A 162 -17.18 -12.51 -9.24
CA ILE A 162 -16.22 -13.46 -8.68
C ILE A 162 -16.83 -13.98 -7.38
N GLY A 163 -17.23 -15.24 -7.38
CA GLY A 163 -17.66 -15.99 -6.22
C GLY A 163 -16.49 -16.76 -5.62
N TYR A 164 -16.35 -16.64 -4.30
CA TYR A 164 -15.37 -17.39 -3.52
C TYR A 164 -16.14 -18.33 -2.60
N SER A 165 -15.91 -19.64 -2.71
CA SER A 165 -16.54 -20.63 -1.83
C SER A 165 -15.47 -21.46 -1.14
N ARG A 166 -15.64 -21.75 0.14
CA ARG A 166 -14.68 -22.51 0.93
C ARG A 166 -15.08 -23.98 0.92
N ASP A 167 -14.16 -24.86 0.55
CA ASP A 167 -14.35 -26.29 0.75
C ASP A 167 -14.15 -26.58 2.24
N ILE A 168 -15.25 -26.63 2.99
CA ILE A 168 -15.24 -27.08 4.38
C ILE A 168 -15.21 -28.61 4.32
N PRO A 169 -14.13 -29.29 4.78
CA PRO A 169 -14.16 -30.74 4.89
C PRO A 169 -15.31 -31.13 5.82
N VAL A 170 -16.20 -31.99 5.33
CA VAL A 170 -17.28 -32.57 6.13
C VAL A 170 -16.66 -33.55 7.12
N GLU A 171 -16.03 -33.04 8.18
CA GLU A 171 -15.89 -33.83 9.39
C GLU A 171 -17.29 -33.96 9.98
N THR A 172 -17.77 -35.19 10.04
CA THR A 172 -19.01 -35.65 10.67
C THR A 172 -19.41 -34.78 11.85
N ILE A 173 -20.38 -33.87 11.64
CA ILE A 173 -21.11 -33.23 12.72
C ILE A 173 -22.06 -34.29 13.29
N SER A 174 -21.52 -35.16 14.14
CA SER A 174 -22.29 -35.81 15.19
C SER A 174 -22.66 -34.73 16.19
N GLY A 175 -23.89 -34.22 16.07
CA GLY A 175 -24.65 -33.62 17.16
C GLY A 175 -24.07 -32.37 17.81
N CYS A 176 -24.44 -31.19 17.31
CA CYS A 176 -25.24 -30.25 18.09
C CYS A 176 -25.52 -29.00 17.26
N GLN A 177 -26.78 -28.62 17.29
CA GLN A 177 -27.37 -27.47 16.64
C GLN A 177 -26.76 -26.18 17.21
N GLN A 178 -26.06 -25.40 16.39
CA GLN A 178 -25.87 -23.99 16.65
C GLN A 178 -26.25 -23.17 15.41
N VAL A 179 -27.31 -22.40 15.64
CA VAL A 179 -27.92 -21.37 14.83
C VAL A 179 -26.84 -20.39 14.37
N PHE A 180 -26.65 -20.26 13.06
CA PHE A 180 -25.96 -19.11 12.48
C PHE A 180 -27.00 -18.11 12.01
N ASP A 181 -27.11 -17.02 12.76
CA ASP A 181 -27.87 -15.83 12.40
C ASP A 181 -27.25 -15.15 11.16
N ASN A 182 -28.05 -15.10 10.10
CA ASN A 182 -28.25 -14.02 9.14
C ASN A 182 -27.05 -13.09 8.83
N ILE A 183 -26.43 -13.31 7.66
CA ILE A 183 -26.03 -12.20 6.77
C ILE A 183 -26.75 -12.41 5.44
N ASN A 184 -27.79 -11.62 5.24
CA ASN A 184 -28.57 -11.52 4.02
C ASN A 184 -27.69 -11.04 2.85
N THR A 185 -27.27 -11.94 1.97
CA THR A 185 -27.12 -11.64 0.54
C THR A 185 -28.39 -12.10 -0.17
N GLY A 186 -29.43 -11.26 -0.08
CA GLY A 186 -30.67 -11.46 -0.82
C GLY A 186 -30.44 -11.25 -2.31
N CYS A 187 -30.27 -12.34 -3.06
CA CYS A 187 -30.59 -12.36 -4.49
C CYS A 187 -32.12 -12.33 -4.61
N ILE A 188 -32.67 -11.16 -4.94
CA ILE A 188 -34.07 -11.06 -5.37
C ILE A 188 -34.11 -11.41 -6.85
N CYS A 189 -34.37 -12.68 -7.17
CA CYS A 189 -34.83 -13.06 -8.50
C CYS A 189 -36.28 -12.59 -8.63
N ALA A 190 -36.50 -11.46 -9.31
CA ALA A 190 -37.83 -11.08 -9.77
C ALA A 190 -38.16 -11.90 -11.01
N ASN A 191 -38.96 -12.95 -10.86
CA ASN A 191 -39.69 -13.59 -11.95
C ASN A 191 -40.96 -12.77 -12.21
N GLN A 192 -41.07 -12.18 -13.41
CA GLN A 192 -42.30 -12.07 -14.19
C GLN A 192 -41.96 -11.67 -15.63
#